data_AF-A0A421EHQ5-F1
#
_entry.id   AF-A0A421EHQ5-F1
#
_cell.length_a   1.000
_cell.length_b   1.000
_cell.length_c   1.000
_cell.angle_alpha   90.00
_cell.angle_beta   90.00
_cell.angle_gamma   90.00
#
_symmetry.space_group_name_H-M   'P 1'
#
loop_
_entity.id
_entity.type
_entity.pdbx_description
1 polymer ?
#
loop_
_entity_poly.entity_id
_entity_poly.type
_entity_poly.pdbx_seq_one_letter_code
_entity_poly.pdbx_strand_id
1 'polypeptide(L)'
;DVWKTSAFMALLILAGIQSIDRSLYDVAKVAGASRWQQFKMITFPLILPSVLVAMLFRTISAMRVYGISETMAGCQTVPSLSCLVVTTFNAPLYGTSATVAFVTAGIIAIVVSVYIVNFASEGI
;
A
#
# COMPACT_ATOMS: atom_id res chain seq x y z
N ASP A 1 -5.52 5.72 11.68
CA ASP A 1 -4.46 5.60 10.65
C ASP A 1 -4.94 5.86 9.24
N VAL A 2 -6.12 5.37 8.82
CA VAL A 2 -6.61 5.56 7.44
C VAL A 2 -6.59 7.01 6.99
N TRP A 3 -7.12 7.95 7.79
CA TRP A 3 -7.19 9.37 7.45
C TRP A 3 -5.81 10.07 7.37
N LYS A 4 -4.80 9.57 8.09
CA LYS A 4 -3.43 10.13 8.04
C LYS A 4 -2.71 9.67 6.77
N THR A 5 -2.86 8.40 6.44
CA THR A 5 -2.17 7.79 5.29
C THR A 5 -2.86 8.07 3.96
N SER A 6 -4.15 8.43 3.96
CA SER A 6 -4.93 8.66 2.75
C SER A 6 -4.44 9.84 1.92
N ALA A 7 -3.91 10.90 2.54
CA ALA A 7 -3.38 12.06 1.83
C ALA A 7 -2.20 11.69 0.91
N PHE A 8 -1.26 10.89 1.41
CA PHE A 8 -0.13 10.40 0.62
C PHE A 8 -0.60 9.52 -0.55
N MET A 9 -1.55 8.61 -0.31
CA MET A 9 -2.10 7.76 -1.36
C MET A 9 -2.85 8.57 -2.43
N ALA A 10 -3.60 9.59 -2.01
CA ALA A 10 -4.30 10.48 -2.93
C ALA A 10 -3.32 11.22 -3.85
N LEU A 11 -2.16 11.66 -3.33
CA LEU A 11 -1.11 12.30 -4.13
C LEU A 11 -0.49 11.33 -5.15
N LEU A 12 -0.25 10.07 -4.79
CA LEU A 12 0.26 9.06 -5.72
C LEU A 12 -0.73 8.78 -6.86
N ILE A 13 -2.01 8.62 -6.53
CA ILE A 13 -3.05 8.40 -7.52
C ILE A 13 -3.21 9.64 -8.41
N LEU A 14 -3.19 10.84 -7.82
CA LEU A 14 -3.26 12.10 -8.54
C LEU A 14 -2.08 12.27 -9.51
N ALA A 15 -0.86 11.91 -9.11
CA ALA A 15 0.30 11.92 -10.00
C ALA A 15 0.09 11.01 -11.21
N GLY A 16 -0.48 9.81 -11.01
CA GLY A 16 -0.83 8.91 -12.12
C GLY A 16 -1.95 9.44 -13.02
N ILE A 17 -2.93 10.16 -12.47
CA ILE A 17 -3.97 10.84 -13.28
C ILE A 17 -3.34 11.98 -14.10
N GLN A 18 -2.41 12.74 -13.52
CA GLN A 18 -1.74 13.86 -14.18
C GLN A 18 -0.82 13.42 -15.33
N SER A 19 -0.29 12.19 -15.29
CA SER A 19 0.52 11.65 -16.39
C SER A 19 -0.28 11.24 -17.63
N ILE A 20 -1.62 11.18 -17.55
CA ILE A 20 -2.47 10.80 -18.68
C ILE A 20 -2.57 11.97 -19.66
N ASP A 21 -2.26 11.72 -20.93
CA ASP A 21 -2.43 12.71 -21.99
C ASP A 21 -3.92 13.10 -22.14
N ARG A 22 -4.17 14.41 -22.13
CA ARG A 22 -5.51 14.98 -22.32
C ARG A 22 -6.08 14.69 -23.70
N SER A 23 -5.22 14.47 -24.70
CA SER A 23 -5.63 14.15 -26.08
C SER A 23 -6.53 12.91 -26.15
N LEU A 24 -6.29 11.90 -25.30
CA LEU A 24 -7.11 10.69 -25.21
C LEU A 24 -8.57 10.99 -24.85
N TYR A 25 -8.79 11.97 -23.96
CA TYR A 25 -10.14 12.39 -23.57
C TYR A 25 -10.82 13.20 -24.67
N ASP A 26 -10.08 13.99 -25.44
CA ASP A 26 -10.64 14.77 -26.53
C ASP A 26 -11.06 13.88 -27.70
N VAL A 27 -10.26 12.86 -28.03
CA VAL A 27 -10.65 11.82 -29.00
C VAL A 27 -11.89 11.07 -28.52
N ALA A 28 -11.96 10.70 -27.24
CA ALA A 28 -13.11 10.00 -26.68
C ALA A 28 -14.40 10.84 -26.72
N LYS A 29 -14.31 12.16 -26.53
CA LYS A 29 -15.46 13.08 -26.69
C LYS A 29 -15.95 13.13 -28.13
N VAL A 30 -15.03 13.21 -29.10
CA VAL A 30 -15.39 13.18 -30.53
C VAL A 30 -16.06 11.86 -30.91
N ALA A 31 -15.61 10.75 -30.31
CA ALA A 31 -16.22 9.43 -30.46
C ALA A 31 -17.57 9.25 -29.73
N GLY A 32 -18.07 10.29 -29.03
CA GLY A 32 -19.35 10.23 -28.30
C GLY A 32 -19.31 9.40 -27.01
N ALA A 33 -18.14 9.08 -26.48
CA ALA A 33 -18.01 8.28 -25.26
C ALA A 33 -18.48 9.04 -24.02
N SER A 34 -19.34 8.40 -23.22
CA SER A 34 -19.82 8.94 -21.94
C SER A 34 -18.69 9.05 -20.91
N ARG A 35 -18.87 9.89 -19.87
CA ARG A 35 -17.88 10.06 -18.78
C ARG A 35 -17.53 8.74 -18.08
N TRP A 36 -18.50 7.83 -17.95
CA TRP A 36 -18.26 6.51 -17.34
C TRP A 36 -17.40 5.61 -18.23
N GLN A 37 -17.61 5.64 -19.56
CA GLN A 37 -16.75 4.93 -20.51
C GLN A 37 -15.34 5.49 -20.51
N GLN A 38 -15.19 6.82 -20.47
CA GLN A 38 -13.88 7.47 -20.35
C GLN A 38 -13.16 7.03 -19.08
N PHE A 39 -13.85 7.00 -17.94
CA PHE A 39 -13.26 6.51 -16.69
C PHE A 39 -12.84 5.03 -16.79
N LYS A 40 -13.73 4.13 -17.23
CA LYS A 40 -13.46 2.69 -17.24
C LYS A 40 -12.42 2.28 -18.30
N MET A 41 -12.39 2.94 -19.46
CA MET A 41 -11.57 2.53 -20.61
C MET A 41 -10.27 3.34 -20.74
N ILE A 42 -10.22 4.56 -20.20
CA ILE A 42 -9.03 5.42 -20.27
C ILE A 42 -8.44 5.56 -18.87
N THR A 43 -9.17 6.20 -17.95
CA THR A 43 -8.60 6.58 -16.65
C THR A 43 -8.19 5.35 -15.83
N PHE A 44 -9.10 4.42 -15.56
CA PHE A 44 -8.89 3.25 -14.70
C PHE A 44 -7.70 2.37 -15.12
N PRO A 45 -7.58 1.92 -16.39
CA PRO A 45 -6.43 1.11 -16.81
C PRO A 45 -5.12 1.89 -16.79
N LEU A 46 -5.13 3.19 -17.14
CA LEU A 46 -3.91 4.01 -17.18
C LEU A 46 -3.41 4.40 -15.78
N ILE A 47 -4.29 4.56 -14.80
CA ILE A 47 -3.89 4.81 -13.40
C ILE A 47 -3.63 3.53 -12.62
N LEU A 48 -3.94 2.36 -13.17
CA LEU A 48 -3.76 1.08 -12.48
C LEU A 48 -2.34 0.94 -11.89
N PRO A 49 -1.25 1.28 -12.60
CA PRO A 49 0.10 1.20 -12.05
C PRO A 49 0.29 2.10 -10.82
N SER A 50 -0.23 3.33 -10.82
CA SER A 50 -0.09 4.25 -9.70
C SER A 50 -0.94 3.85 -8.49
N VAL A 51 -2.16 3.36 -8.74
CA VAL A 51 -3.05 2.82 -7.71
C VAL A 51 -2.41 1.62 -7.01
N LEU A 52 -1.73 0.76 -7.76
CA LEU A 52 -1.11 -0.45 -7.21
C LEU A 52 0.14 -0.14 -6.41
N VAL A 53 0.95 0.84 -6.83
CA VAL A 53 2.03 1.37 -5.99
C VAL A 53 1.45 1.92 -4.67
N ALA A 54 0.36 2.68 -4.73
CA ALA A 54 -0.31 3.17 -3.52
C ALA A 54 -0.83 2.01 -2.64
N MET A 55 -1.40 0.96 -3.24
CA MET A 55 -1.83 -0.24 -2.52
C MET A 55 -0.66 -0.97 -1.87
N LEU A 56 0.48 -1.13 -2.55
CA LEU A 56 1.70 -1.74 -2.00
C LEU A 56 2.16 -1.00 -0.74
N PHE A 57 2.31 0.33 -0.82
CA PHE A 57 2.69 1.13 0.34
C PHE A 57 1.66 1.01 1.47
N ARG A 58 0.37 0.92 1.13
CA ARG A 58 -0.71 0.74 2.09
C ARG A 58 -0.64 -0.60 2.80
N THR A 59 -0.38 -1.70 2.08
CA THR A 59 -0.21 -3.05 2.65
C THR A 59 1.02 -3.12 3.56
N ILE A 60 2.15 -2.56 3.14
CA ILE A 60 3.36 -2.49 3.98
C ILE A 60 3.08 -1.71 5.26
N SER A 61 2.44 -0.55 5.13
CA SER A 61 2.10 0.29 6.28
C SER A 61 1.14 -0.41 7.23
N ALA A 62 0.18 -1.17 6.71
CA ALA A 62 -0.77 -1.95 7.51
C ALA A 62 -0.08 -3.06 8.31
N MET A 63 0.88 -3.77 7.71
CA MET A 63 1.63 -4.84 8.40
C MET A 63 2.49 -4.32 9.56
N ARG A 64 2.88 -3.04 9.54
CA ARG A 64 3.72 -2.42 10.58
C ARG A 64 2.92 -1.68 11.65
N VAL A 65 1.59 -1.76 11.65
CA VAL A 65 0.77 -1.05 12.64
C VAL A 65 1.00 -1.63 14.03
N TYR A 66 1.49 -0.78 14.93
CA TYR A 66 1.66 -1.09 16.35
C TYR A 66 0.76 -0.19 17.23
N GLY A 67 0.89 1.13 17.09
CA GLY A 67 0.28 2.08 18.02
C GLY A 67 -1.24 2.00 18.12
N ILE A 68 -1.95 1.80 16.99
CA ILE A 68 -3.41 1.62 17.03
C ILE A 68 -3.80 0.29 17.67
N SER A 69 -3.07 -0.79 17.40
CA SER A 69 -3.35 -2.10 17.96
C SER A 69 -3.18 -2.12 19.48
N GLU A 70 -2.11 -1.49 19.98
CA GLU A 70 -1.86 -1.35 21.41
C GLU A 70 -2.93 -0.51 22.10
N THR A 71 -3.26 0.66 21.55
CA THR A 71 -4.20 1.59 22.19
C THR A 71 -5.66 1.12 22.17
N MET A 72 -6.06 0.32 21.17
CA MET A 72 -7.44 -0.12 21.00
C MET A 72 -7.75 -1.45 21.68
N ALA A 73 -6.88 -2.46 21.52
CA ALA A 73 -7.17 -3.82 21.99
C ALA A 73 -6.13 -4.35 22.98
N GLY A 74 -4.95 -3.73 23.04
CA GLY A 74 -3.82 -4.22 23.81
C GLY A 74 -3.12 -5.41 23.14
N CYS A 75 -1.80 -5.44 23.25
CA CYS A 75 -0.95 -6.46 22.64
C CYS A 75 -1.16 -7.89 23.17
N GLN A 76 -1.86 -8.06 24.30
CA GLN A 76 -2.19 -9.36 24.88
C GLN A 76 -3.47 -9.96 24.29
N THR A 77 -4.44 -9.12 23.91
CA THR A 77 -5.73 -9.55 23.36
C THR A 77 -5.63 -9.80 21.85
N VAL A 78 -4.81 -8.99 21.15
CA VAL A 78 -4.56 -9.12 19.71
C VAL A 78 -3.04 -9.19 19.49
N PRO A 79 -2.44 -10.40 19.62
CA PRO A 79 -1.01 -10.56 19.43
C PRO A 79 -0.65 -10.29 17.96
N SER A 80 0.28 -9.36 17.75
CA SER A 80 0.84 -9.04 16.44
C SER A 80 2.37 -9.10 16.50
N LEU A 81 3.00 -9.32 15.34
CA LEU A 81 4.47 -9.34 15.24
C LEU A 81 5.07 -8.01 15.72
N SER A 82 4.44 -6.89 15.37
CA SER A 82 4.83 -5.55 15.83
C SER A 82 4.73 -5.40 17.35
N CYS A 83 3.71 -5.99 17.97
CA CYS A 83 3.59 -6.04 19.43
C CYS A 83 4.71 -6.83 20.09
N LEU A 84 5.07 -7.99 19.53
CA LEU A 84 6.13 -8.84 20.09
C LEU A 84 7.49 -8.15 20.08
N VAL A 85 7.78 -7.32 19.07
CA VAL A 85 9.00 -6.50 19.02
C VAL A 85 9.04 -5.53 20.21
N VAL A 86 7.96 -4.80 20.47
CA VAL A 86 7.94 -3.77 21.52
C VAL A 86 7.90 -4.36 22.92
N THR A 87 7.15 -5.45 23.14
CA THR A 87 7.09 -6.10 24.45
C THR A 87 8.43 -6.70 24.86
N THR A 88 9.14 -7.36 23.94
CA THR A 88 10.48 -7.90 24.20
C THR A 88 11.51 -6.79 24.42
N PHE A 89 11.34 -5.65 23.73
CA PHE A 89 12.24 -4.49 23.86
C PHE A 89 12.11 -3.82 25.23
N ASN A 90 10.88 -3.73 25.74
CA ASN A 90 10.59 -3.23 27.10
C ASN A 90 10.98 -4.24 28.21
N ALA A 91 11.20 -5.52 27.87
CA ALA A 91 11.55 -6.60 28.79
C ALA A 91 13.08 -6.86 28.90
N PRO A 92 13.91 -5.81 28.79
CA PRO A 92 15.35 -5.85 28.47
C PRO A 92 15.92 -6.96 27.56
N LEU A 93 15.11 -7.64 26.74
CA LEU A 93 15.53 -8.79 25.92
C LEU A 93 15.92 -8.34 24.50
N TYR A 94 16.93 -7.47 24.39
CA TYR A 94 17.30 -6.81 23.13
C TYR A 94 17.66 -7.78 22.00
N GLY A 95 18.29 -8.93 22.31
CA GLY A 95 18.65 -9.95 21.31
C GLY A 95 17.41 -10.62 20.68
N THR A 96 16.40 -10.89 21.50
CA THR A 96 15.12 -11.46 21.03
C THR A 96 14.35 -10.42 20.22
N SER A 97 14.31 -9.17 20.66
CA SER A 97 13.66 -8.06 19.93
C SER A 97 14.26 -7.84 18.55
N ALA A 98 15.58 -7.85 18.44
CA ALA A 98 16.28 -7.72 17.16
C ALA A 98 15.90 -8.87 16.21
N THR A 99 15.91 -10.11 16.70
CA THR A 99 15.56 -11.30 15.91
C THR A 99 14.12 -11.20 15.37
N VAL A 100 13.15 -10.88 16.23
CA VAL A 100 11.74 -10.73 15.82
C VAL A 100 11.58 -9.58 14.82
N ALA A 101 12.29 -8.47 15.00
CA ALA A 101 12.25 -7.33 14.08
C ALA A 101 12.79 -7.71 12.68
N PHE A 102 13.92 -8.42 12.61
CA PHE A 102 14.48 -8.90 11.34
C PHE A 102 13.57 -9.94 10.66
N VAL A 103 12.97 -10.86 11.42
CA VAL A 103 12.01 -11.83 10.87
C VAL A 103 10.79 -11.11 10.30
N THR A 104 10.24 -10.14 11.04
CA THR A 104 9.09 -9.35 10.58
C THR A 104 9.44 -8.55 9.32
N ALA A 105 10.63 -7.94 9.28
CA ALA A 105 11.13 -7.24 8.09
C ALA A 105 11.30 -8.20 6.90
N GLY A 106 11.82 -9.41 7.13
CA GLY A 106 11.96 -10.46 6.11
C GLY A 106 10.62 -10.90 5.53
N ILE A 107 9.61 -11.12 6.37
CA ILE A 107 8.25 -11.47 5.92
C ILE A 107 7.67 -10.36 5.04
N ILE A 108 7.80 -9.09 5.47
CA ILE A 108 7.34 -7.94 4.67
C ILE A 108 8.10 -7.88 3.35
N ALA A 109 9.42 -8.08 3.35
CA ALA A 109 10.24 -8.08 2.14
C ALA A 109 9.83 -9.19 1.16
N ILE A 110 9.50 -10.39 1.65
CA ILE A 110 8.99 -11.48 0.83
C ILE A 110 7.64 -11.11 0.21
N VAL A 111 6.70 -10.60 1.00
CA VAL A 111 5.36 -10.20 0.50
C VAL A 111 5.48 -9.11 -0.55
N VAL A 112 6.34 -8.12 -0.32
CA VAL A 112 6.60 -7.05 -1.29
C VAL A 112 7.27 -7.59 -2.55
N SER A 113 8.23 -8.49 -2.42
CA SER A 113 8.91 -9.11 -3.58
C SER A 113 7.93 -9.91 -4.42
N VAL A 114 7.07 -10.72 -3.78
CA VAL A 114 6.00 -11.48 -4.47
C VAL A 114 5.05 -10.52 -5.18
N TYR A 115 4.65 -9.43 -4.54
CA TYR A 115 3.76 -8.43 -5.16
C TYR A 115 4.42 -7.80 -6.39
N ILE A 116 5.69 -7.38 -6.28
CA ILE A 116 6.44 -6.77 -7.39
C ILE A 116 6.66 -7.76 -8.53
N VAL A 117 7.00 -9.02 -8.24
CA VAL A 117 7.26 -10.04 -9.29
C VAL A 117 5.99 -10.41 -10.04
N ASN A 118 4.86 -10.61 -9.35
CA ASN A 118 3.57 -10.82 -10.02
C ASN A 118 3.25 -9.64 -10.94
N PHE A 119 3.50 -8.41 -10.47
CA PHE A 119 3.21 -7.22 -11.27
C PHE A 119 4.16 -7.03 -12.46
N ALA A 120 5.44 -7.33 -12.28
CA ALA A 120 6.42 -7.33 -13.37
C ALA A 120 6.08 -8.38 -14.43
N SER A 121 5.47 -9.50 -14.04
CA SER A 121 5.06 -10.55 -14.97
C SER A 121 3.78 -10.24 -15.77
N GLU A 122 2.93 -9.33 -15.27
CA GLU A 122 1.72 -8.87 -15.98
C GLU A 122 2.01 -7.70 -16.96
N GLY A 123 3.18 -7.07 -16.84
CA GLY A 123 3.56 -5.87 -17.60
C GLY A 123 4.44 -6.09 -18.84
N ILE A 124 4.59 -7.32 -19.35
CA ILE A 124 5.33 -7.67 -20.58
C ILE A 124 4.40 -8.36 -21.57
#